data_AF-A0A2T2Y7A0-F1
#
_entry.id   AF-A0A2T2Y7A0-F1
#
_cell.length_a   1.000
_cell.length_b   1.000
_cell.length_c   1.000
_cell.angle_alpha   90.00
_cell.angle_beta   90.00
_cell.angle_gamma   90.00
#
_symmetry.space_group_name_H-M   'P 1'
#
loop_
_entity.id
_entity.type
_entity.pdbx_description
1 polymer ?
#
loop_
_entity_poly.entity_id
_entity_poly.type
_entity_poly.pdbx_seq_one_letter_code
_entity_poly.pdbx_strand_id
1 'polypeptide(L)'
;MSLTLVDFVKQQEPLFIKAATDERMVWAKESQFAIQLFQNNDYLAKVAFQNQTSTQNAIINVAAIGISLNPAQKLAYLVPRKGAVCLDISYMGLMHIAQQSGAIKWCQSAIVRRNDQFRREGLDKPPIHIYNDFDTEEQRGEIVGGYVTVKTDDGDYLTHT
;
A
#
# COMPACT_ATOMS: atom_id res chain seq x y z
N MET A 1 12.80 27.75 -21.63
CA MET A 1 11.63 27.34 -20.82
C MET A 1 12.14 26.52 -19.65
N SER A 2 11.77 26.86 -18.43
CA SER A 2 12.04 26.00 -17.27
C SER A 2 11.19 24.73 -17.38
N LEU A 3 11.80 23.57 -17.13
CA LEU A 3 11.11 22.28 -17.16
C LEU A 3 10.04 22.26 -16.05
N THR A 4 8.78 21.98 -16.41
CA THR A 4 7.73 21.80 -15.39
C THR A 4 7.85 20.42 -14.74
N LEU A 5 7.24 20.22 -13.57
CA LEU A 5 7.21 18.90 -12.93
C LEU A 5 6.45 17.88 -13.81
N VAL A 6 5.44 18.34 -14.55
CA VAL A 6 4.71 17.51 -15.52
C VAL A 6 5.64 17.04 -16.63
N ASP A 7 6.45 17.94 -17.21
CA ASP A 7 7.41 17.59 -18.24
C ASP A 7 8.48 16.64 -17.69
N PHE A 8 8.96 16.89 -16.47
CA PHE A 8 9.89 16.00 -15.77
C PHE A 8 9.31 14.60 -15.60
N VAL A 9 8.07 14.46 -15.11
CA VAL A 9 7.43 13.15 -14.96
C VAL A 9 7.33 12.45 -16.31
N LYS A 10 6.86 13.15 -17.35
CA LYS A 10 6.72 12.59 -18.70
C LYS A 10 8.04 12.03 -19.26
N GLN A 11 9.17 12.64 -18.95
CA GLN A 11 10.49 12.18 -19.37
C GLN A 11 10.93 10.85 -18.74
N GLN A 12 10.25 10.37 -17.68
CA GLN A 12 10.64 9.13 -17.01
C GLN A 12 10.10 7.86 -17.71
N GLU A 13 9.29 8.01 -18.76
CA GLU A 13 8.68 6.91 -19.51
C GLU A 13 9.66 5.78 -19.89
N PRO A 14 10.85 6.07 -20.49
CA PRO A 14 11.74 5.00 -20.92
C PRO A 14 12.27 4.16 -19.76
N LEU A 15 12.52 4.80 -18.61
CA LEU A 15 13.01 4.13 -17.41
C LEU A 15 11.89 3.32 -16.74
N PHE A 16 10.68 3.88 -16.70
CA PHE A 16 9.50 3.19 -16.17
C PHE A 16 9.20 1.91 -16.98
N ILE A 17 9.13 2.02 -18.31
CA ILE A 17 8.84 0.86 -19.18
C ILE A 17 9.91 -0.21 -19.03
N LYS A 18 11.19 0.18 -18.93
CA LYS A 18 12.29 -0.77 -18.74
C LYS A 18 12.25 -1.47 -17.38
N ALA A 19 11.75 -0.80 -16.35
CA ALA A 19 11.63 -1.34 -15.00
C ALA A 19 10.35 -2.15 -14.77
N ALA A 20 9.34 -2.00 -15.62
CA ALA A 20 8.05 -2.66 -15.47
C ALA A 20 8.21 -4.18 -15.42
N THR A 21 7.80 -4.78 -14.31
CA THR A 21 7.81 -6.24 -14.08
C THR A 21 6.47 -6.89 -14.40
N ASP A 22 5.43 -6.10 -14.66
CA ASP A 22 4.04 -6.53 -14.83
C ASP A 22 3.37 -5.73 -15.96
N GLU A 23 2.67 -6.42 -16.86
CA GLU A 23 1.95 -5.83 -18.00
C GLU A 23 0.85 -4.84 -17.58
N ARG A 24 0.36 -4.93 -16.34
CA ARG A 24 -0.63 -4.02 -15.77
C ARG A 24 -0.05 -2.64 -15.46
N MET A 25 1.27 -2.51 -15.40
CA MET A 25 1.95 -1.23 -15.18
C MET A 25 1.96 -0.38 -16.45
N VAL A 26 0.82 0.28 -16.69
CA VAL A 26 0.63 1.15 -17.86
C VAL A 26 1.11 2.56 -17.55
N TRP A 27 2.20 2.98 -18.19
CA TRP A 27 2.80 4.31 -18.02
C TRP A 27 1.78 5.46 -18.10
N ALA A 28 0.89 5.43 -19.11
CA ALA A 28 -0.09 6.48 -19.33
C ALA A 28 -1.04 6.68 -18.13
N LYS A 29 -1.30 5.63 -17.34
CA LYS A 29 -2.12 5.72 -16.12
C LYS A 29 -1.28 6.19 -14.93
N GLU A 30 -0.15 5.54 -14.68
CA GLU A 30 0.68 5.78 -13.50
C GLU A 30 1.32 7.17 -13.50
N SER A 31 1.76 7.65 -14.66
CA SER A 31 2.26 9.03 -14.80
C SER A 31 1.20 10.08 -14.47
N GLN A 32 -0.06 9.85 -14.87
CA GLN A 32 -1.15 10.76 -14.57
C GLN A 32 -1.49 10.76 -13.07
N PHE A 33 -1.47 9.60 -12.42
CA PHE A 33 -1.64 9.52 -10.96
C PHE A 33 -0.52 10.26 -10.24
N ALA A 34 0.75 10.06 -10.63
CA ALA A 34 1.87 10.78 -10.06
C ALA A 34 1.72 12.31 -10.24
N ILE A 35 1.38 12.77 -11.45
CA ILE A 35 1.14 14.19 -11.73
C ILE A 35 0.04 14.76 -10.82
N GLN A 36 -1.09 14.05 -10.69
CA GLN A 36 -2.19 14.48 -9.83
C GLN A 36 -1.78 14.56 -8.36
N LEU A 37 -1.00 13.59 -7.87
CA LEU A 37 -0.47 13.60 -6.49
C LEU A 37 0.41 14.82 -6.24
N PHE A 38 1.26 15.19 -7.20
CA PHE A 38 2.06 16.41 -7.10
C PHE A 38 1.21 17.68 -7.16
N GLN A 39 0.25 17.75 -8.08
CA GLN A 39 -0.62 18.93 -8.23
C GLN A 39 -1.51 19.18 -7.01
N ASN A 40 -1.91 18.12 -6.30
CA ASN A 40 -2.76 18.22 -5.12
C ASN A 40 -1.99 18.50 -3.83
N ASN A 41 -0.65 18.59 -3.88
CA ASN A 41 0.18 18.78 -2.69
C ASN A 41 1.43 19.63 -3.01
N ASP A 42 1.32 20.95 -2.77
CA ASP A 42 2.39 21.92 -3.02
C ASP A 42 3.71 21.58 -2.32
N TYR A 43 3.64 21.03 -1.10
CA TYR A 43 4.85 20.65 -0.36
C TYR A 43 5.55 19.46 -1.00
N LEU A 44 4.79 18.42 -1.39
CA LEU A 44 5.33 17.28 -2.13
C LEU A 44 5.92 17.73 -3.48
N ALA A 45 5.22 18.59 -4.23
CA ALA A 45 5.72 19.13 -5.49
C ALA A 45 7.03 19.91 -5.31
N LYS A 46 7.13 20.74 -4.27
CA LYS A 46 8.36 21.46 -3.93
C LYS A 46 9.52 20.50 -3.65
N VAL A 47 9.32 19.48 -2.84
CA VAL A 47 10.34 18.46 -2.56
C VAL A 47 10.74 17.71 -3.83
N ALA A 48 9.76 17.39 -4.69
CA ALA A 48 10.00 16.70 -5.94
C ALA A 48 10.89 17.50 -6.90
N PHE A 49 10.70 18.82 -6.97
CA PHE A 49 11.58 19.73 -7.74
C PHE A 49 12.98 19.84 -7.14
N GLN A 50 13.09 19.91 -5.82
CA GLN A 50 14.37 20.06 -5.12
C GLN A 50 15.24 18.79 -5.22
N ASN A 51 14.60 17.62 -5.30
CA ASN A 51 15.28 16.33 -5.34
C ASN A 51 14.71 15.42 -6.44
N GLN A 52 14.97 15.80 -7.69
CA GLN A 52 14.49 15.08 -8.87
C GLN A 52 14.93 13.62 -8.93
N THR A 53 16.14 13.30 -8.43
CA THR A 53 16.63 11.91 -8.35
C THR A 53 15.72 11.05 -7.48
N SER A 54 15.30 11.54 -6.31
CA SER A 54 14.36 10.81 -5.46
C SER A 54 12.99 10.64 -6.11
N THR A 55 12.51 11.68 -6.81
CA THR A 55 11.25 11.65 -7.55
C THR A 55 11.27 10.60 -8.66
N GLN A 56 12.34 10.58 -9.47
CA GLN A 56 12.56 9.57 -10.51
C GLN A 56 12.57 8.17 -9.90
N ASN A 57 13.36 7.95 -8.85
CA ASN A 57 13.44 6.65 -8.18
C ASN A 57 12.07 6.19 -7.66
N ALA A 58 11.29 7.08 -7.03
CA ALA A 58 9.96 6.76 -6.54
C ALA A 58 9.01 6.34 -7.68
N ILE A 59 9.03 7.05 -8.82
CA ILE A 59 8.21 6.73 -10.00
C ILE A 59 8.65 5.41 -10.65
N ILE A 60 9.95 5.15 -10.77
CA ILE A 60 10.46 3.90 -11.36
C ILE A 60 10.12 2.71 -10.46
N ASN A 61 10.21 2.87 -9.14
CA ASN A 61 9.92 1.79 -8.19
C ASN A 61 8.46 1.33 -8.24
N VAL A 62 7.51 2.20 -8.62
CA VAL A 62 6.11 1.81 -8.89
C VAL A 62 6.06 0.68 -9.93
N ALA A 63 6.78 0.85 -11.05
CA ALA A 63 6.87 -0.13 -12.12
C ALA A 63 7.63 -1.39 -11.71
N ALA A 64 8.78 -1.22 -11.02
CA ALA A 64 9.62 -2.33 -10.59
C ALA A 64 8.90 -3.27 -9.61
N ILE A 65 8.09 -2.69 -8.72
CA ILE A 65 7.34 -3.43 -7.70
C ILE A 65 6.02 -3.97 -8.27
N GLY A 66 5.48 -3.36 -9.33
CA GLY A 66 4.18 -3.72 -9.89
C GLY A 66 3.01 -3.19 -9.05
N ILE A 67 3.18 -2.02 -8.42
CA ILE A 67 2.18 -1.42 -7.51
C ILE A 67 1.66 -0.10 -8.05
N SER A 68 0.35 0.13 -8.03
CA SER A 68 -0.25 1.35 -8.60
C SER A 68 -0.28 2.53 -7.63
N LEU A 69 -0.08 3.74 -8.17
CA LEU A 69 -0.31 5.02 -7.49
C LEU A 69 -1.78 5.48 -7.53
N ASN A 70 -2.70 4.68 -8.08
CA ASN A 70 -4.12 5.03 -8.15
C ASN A 70 -4.67 5.39 -6.75
N PRO A 71 -5.08 6.66 -6.52
CA PRO A 71 -5.56 7.10 -5.21
C PRO A 71 -6.79 6.34 -4.71
N ALA A 72 -7.64 5.83 -5.62
CA ALA A 72 -8.84 5.08 -5.26
C ALA A 72 -8.50 3.70 -4.66
N GLN A 73 -7.42 3.07 -5.11
CA GLN A 73 -7.01 1.75 -4.62
C GLN A 73 -6.18 1.84 -3.33
N LYS A 74 -5.59 3.00 -3.03
CA LYS A 74 -4.83 3.27 -1.79
C LYS A 74 -3.66 2.30 -1.58
N LEU A 75 -3.04 1.80 -2.65
CA LEU A 75 -2.00 0.78 -2.58
C LEU A 75 -0.62 1.36 -2.24
N ALA A 76 -0.29 2.52 -2.81
CA ALA A 76 0.98 3.19 -2.56
C ALA A 76 0.81 4.72 -2.60
N TYR A 77 1.77 5.41 -1.98
CA TYR A 77 1.77 6.86 -1.84
C TYR A 77 3.15 7.44 -2.12
N LEU A 78 3.16 8.66 -2.65
CA LEU A 78 4.37 9.49 -2.73
C LEU A 78 4.39 10.41 -1.51
N VAL A 79 5.38 10.20 -0.63
CA VAL A 79 5.46 10.91 0.66
C VAL A 79 6.75 11.73 0.71
N PRO A 80 6.68 13.04 1.01
CA PRO A 80 7.88 13.83 1.21
C PRO A 80 8.47 13.54 2.59
N ARG A 81 9.68 13.00 2.64
CA ARG A 81 10.37 12.64 3.88
C ARG A 81 11.83 13.07 3.82
N LYS A 82 12.27 13.86 4.80
CA LYS A 82 13.66 14.33 4.93
C LYS A 82 14.23 14.94 3.62
N GLY A 83 13.41 15.71 2.89
CA GLY A 83 13.83 16.37 1.64
C GLY A 83 13.92 15.44 0.41
N ALA A 84 13.34 14.24 0.49
CA ALA A 84 13.22 13.31 -0.63
C ALA A 84 11.76 12.88 -0.84
N VAL A 85 11.42 12.49 -2.06
CA VAL A 85 10.17 11.79 -2.37
C VAL A 85 10.39 10.29 -2.13
N CYS A 86 9.56 9.70 -1.27
CA CYS A 86 9.58 8.27 -0.97
C CYS A 86 8.31 7.60 -1.50
N LEU A 87 8.46 6.44 -2.12
CA LEU A 87 7.35 5.54 -2.38
C LEU A 87 7.08 4.73 -1.12
N ASP A 88 5.97 5.02 -0.45
CA ASP A 88 5.49 4.24 0.70
C ASP A 88 4.36 3.31 0.24
N ILE A 89 4.55 2.00 0.41
CA ILE A 89 3.51 1.01 0.14
C ILE A 89 2.61 0.91 1.37
N SER A 90 1.29 1.01 1.16
CA SER A 90 0.33 0.88 2.25
C SER A 90 0.18 -0.58 2.68
N TYR A 91 -0.46 -0.81 3.83
CA TYR A 91 -0.80 -2.19 4.22
C TYR A 91 -1.68 -2.88 3.16
N MET A 92 -2.59 -2.15 2.50
CA MET A 92 -3.41 -2.66 1.40
C MET A 92 -2.55 -3.00 0.20
N GLY A 93 -1.52 -2.20 -0.09
CA GLY A 93 -0.54 -2.48 -1.14
C GLY A 93 0.29 -3.73 -0.86
N LEU A 94 0.80 -3.89 0.36
CA LEU A 94 1.53 -5.10 0.75
C LEU A 94 0.66 -6.35 0.63
N MET A 95 -0.58 -6.27 1.11
CA MET A 95 -1.55 -7.36 0.97
C MET A 95 -1.88 -7.66 -0.49
N HIS A 96 -2.07 -6.62 -1.32
CA HIS A 96 -2.28 -6.78 -2.75
C HIS A 96 -1.11 -7.49 -3.43
N ILE A 97 0.13 -7.09 -3.13
CA ILE A 97 1.34 -7.75 -3.67
C ILE A 97 1.39 -9.22 -3.26
N ALA A 98 1.12 -9.54 -1.99
CA ALA A 98 1.13 -10.91 -1.50
C ALA A 98 0.01 -11.78 -2.14
N GLN A 99 -1.15 -11.20 -2.43
CA GLN A 99 -2.21 -11.89 -3.16
C GLN A 99 -1.86 -12.08 -4.64
N GLN A 100 -1.26 -11.08 -5.27
CA GLN A 100 -0.85 -11.13 -6.67
C GLN A 100 0.29 -12.12 -6.92
N SER A 101 1.20 -12.31 -5.95
CA SER A 101 2.24 -13.33 -6.04
C SER A 101 1.71 -14.76 -5.92
N GLY A 102 0.44 -14.93 -5.52
CA GLY A 102 -0.16 -16.22 -5.23
C GLY A 102 0.17 -16.77 -3.84
N ALA A 103 1.05 -16.13 -3.07
CA ALA A 103 1.49 -16.64 -1.76
C ALA A 103 0.35 -16.70 -0.72
N ILE A 104 -0.66 -15.83 -0.85
CA ILE A 104 -1.84 -15.85 0.00
C ILE A 104 -3.13 -15.75 -0.83
N LYS A 105 -4.18 -16.43 -0.36
CA LYS A 105 -5.54 -16.31 -0.90
C LYS A 105 -6.22 -15.05 -0.38
N TRP A 106 -6.08 -14.78 0.91
CA TRP A 106 -6.62 -13.59 1.57
C TRP A 106 -5.89 -13.30 2.88
N CYS A 107 -6.06 -12.08 3.37
CA CYS A 107 -5.58 -11.63 4.66
C CYS A 107 -6.66 -10.77 5.34
N GLN A 108 -6.80 -10.93 6.65
CA GLN A 108 -7.75 -10.20 7.48
C GLN A 108 -7.02 -9.67 8.71
N SER A 109 -7.17 -8.38 8.96
CA SER A 109 -6.77 -7.76 10.22
C SER A 109 -8.01 -7.38 11.02
N ALA A 110 -7.98 -7.64 12.32
CA ALA A 110 -9.09 -7.31 13.22
C ALA A 110 -8.57 -6.75 14.54
N ILE A 111 -9.37 -5.86 15.11
CA ILE A 111 -9.14 -5.28 16.43
C ILE A 111 -9.91 -6.10 17.46
N VAL A 112 -9.23 -6.47 18.54
CA VAL A 112 -9.82 -7.13 19.70
C VAL A 112 -10.10 -6.09 20.76
N ARG A 113 -11.34 -6.03 21.22
CA ARG A 113 -11.81 -5.15 22.29
C ARG A 113 -12.07 -5.93 23.57
N ARG A 114 -12.08 -5.21 24.69
CA ARG A 114 -12.12 -5.75 26.05
C ARG A 114 -13.20 -6.81 26.29
N ASN A 115 -14.37 -6.65 25.65
CA ASN A 115 -15.52 -7.54 25.85
C ASN A 115 -15.68 -8.59 24.73
N ASP A 116 -14.80 -8.59 23.72
CA ASP A 116 -14.79 -9.62 22.69
C ASP A 116 -14.22 -10.94 23.25
N GLN A 117 -14.63 -12.07 22.69
CA GLN A 117 -13.98 -13.36 22.97
C GLN A 117 -12.94 -13.66 21.89
N PHE A 118 -11.67 -13.54 22.25
CA PHE A 118 -10.55 -13.84 21.35
C PHE A 118 -9.63 -14.91 21.91
N ARG A 119 -9.27 -15.90 21.08
CA ARG A 119 -8.18 -16.83 21.37
C ARG A 119 -7.43 -17.24 20.11
N ARG A 120 -6.12 -17.44 20.26
CA ARG A 120 -5.31 -18.11 19.24
C ARG A 120 -5.49 -19.63 19.34
N GLU A 121 -5.60 -20.25 18.20
CA GLU A 121 -5.61 -21.72 18.08
C GLU A 121 -4.20 -22.22 17.73
N GLY A 122 -4.10 -23.51 17.37
CA GLY A 122 -2.86 -24.10 16.84
C GLY A 122 -2.37 -23.40 15.57
N LEU A 123 -1.11 -23.65 15.21
CA LEU A 123 -0.45 -23.01 14.06
C LEU A 123 -1.25 -23.19 12.74
N ASP A 124 -1.92 -24.33 12.59
CA ASP A 124 -2.68 -24.75 11.41
C ASP A 124 -4.14 -24.27 11.41
N LYS A 125 -4.55 -23.47 12.42
CA LYS A 125 -5.94 -23.05 12.60
C LYS A 125 -6.08 -21.52 12.65
N PRO A 126 -7.19 -20.97 12.12
CA PRO A 126 -7.49 -19.56 12.29
C PRO A 126 -7.81 -19.27 13.76
N PRO A 127 -7.59 -18.03 14.24
CA PRO A 127 -8.01 -17.63 15.57
C PRO A 127 -9.53 -17.61 15.67
N ILE A 128 -10.03 -17.75 16.89
CA ILE A 128 -11.45 -17.59 17.20
C ILE A 128 -11.65 -16.18 17.72
N HIS A 129 -12.50 -15.41 17.05
CA HIS A 129 -12.87 -14.06 17.45
C HIS A 129 -14.40 -13.92 17.37
N ILE A 130 -15.06 -13.88 18.53
CA ILE A 130 -16.52 -13.85 18.64
C ILE A 130 -16.92 -12.54 19.31
N TYR A 131 -17.74 -11.77 18.62
CA TYR A 131 -18.37 -10.54 19.08
C TYR A 131 -19.61 -10.29 18.19
N ASN A 132 -20.49 -9.36 18.58
CA ASN A 132 -21.61 -8.95 17.75
C ASN A 132 -21.20 -7.75 16.88
N ASP A 133 -21.29 -7.90 15.55
CA ASP A 133 -20.88 -6.86 14.59
C ASP A 133 -21.70 -5.56 14.69
N PHE A 134 -22.88 -5.60 15.32
CA PHE A 134 -23.74 -4.43 15.52
C PHE A 134 -23.59 -3.77 16.90
N ASP A 135 -22.73 -4.29 17.78
CA ASP A 135 -22.47 -3.67 19.07
C ASP A 135 -21.69 -2.35 18.90
N THR A 136 -22.03 -1.35 19.71
CA THR A 136 -21.30 -0.07 19.73
C THR A 136 -19.90 -0.24 20.31
N GLU A 137 -19.04 0.77 20.09
CA GLU A 137 -17.69 0.78 20.66
C GLU A 137 -17.70 0.68 22.19
N GLU A 138 -18.67 1.30 22.85
CA GLU A 138 -18.85 1.23 24.30
C GLU A 138 -19.25 -0.18 24.76
N GLN A 139 -20.09 -0.87 23.99
CA GLN A 139 -20.53 -2.23 24.29
C GLN A 139 -19.40 -3.24 24.12
N ARG A 140 -18.59 -3.13 23.06
CA ARG A 140 -17.40 -3.96 22.85
C ARG A 140 -16.23 -3.59 23.79
N GLY A 141 -16.22 -2.36 24.29
CA GLY A 141 -15.22 -1.82 25.20
C GLY A 141 -13.97 -1.30 24.49
N GLU A 142 -12.96 -0.96 25.29
CA GLU A 142 -11.68 -0.42 24.82
C GLU A 142 -10.88 -1.43 24.00
N ILE A 143 -10.01 -0.94 23.12
CA ILE A 143 -9.11 -1.77 22.32
C ILE A 143 -8.07 -2.40 23.26
N VAL A 144 -7.93 -3.72 23.21
CA VAL A 144 -6.94 -4.47 24.00
C VAL A 144 -5.89 -5.15 23.14
N GLY A 145 -6.09 -5.21 21.83
CA GLY A 145 -5.10 -5.72 20.89
C GLY A 145 -5.58 -5.72 19.45
N GLY A 146 -4.73 -6.23 18.57
CA GLY A 146 -5.06 -6.52 17.19
C GLY A 146 -4.43 -7.84 16.78
N TYR A 147 -4.91 -8.39 15.67
CA TYR A 147 -4.24 -9.51 15.03
C TYR A 147 -4.45 -9.44 13.52
N VAL A 148 -3.58 -10.13 12.81
CA VAL A 148 -3.69 -10.41 11.38
C VAL A 148 -3.68 -11.91 11.18
N THR A 149 -4.54 -12.39 10.28
CA THR A 149 -4.56 -13.79 9.82
C THR A 149 -4.56 -13.82 8.31
N VAL A 150 -3.70 -14.66 7.74
CA VAL A 150 -3.66 -14.91 6.31
C VAL A 150 -3.94 -16.37 6.02
N LYS A 151 -4.55 -16.63 4.86
CA LYS A 151 -4.73 -17.97 4.30
C LYS A 151 -3.72 -18.17 3.17
N THR A 152 -2.82 -19.13 3.31
CA THR A 152 -1.83 -19.45 2.27
C THR A 152 -2.46 -20.17 1.08
N ASP A 153 -1.75 -20.28 -0.03
CA ASP A 153 -2.18 -21.07 -1.19
C ASP A 153 -2.33 -22.57 -0.85
N ASP A 154 -1.42 -23.11 -0.05
CA ASP A 154 -1.41 -24.49 0.44
C ASP A 154 -2.56 -24.78 1.42
N GLY A 155 -3.21 -23.74 1.94
CA GLY A 155 -4.39 -23.85 2.79
C GLY A 155 -4.10 -23.80 4.28
N ASP A 156 -2.87 -23.49 4.68
CA ASP A 156 -2.53 -23.18 6.07
C ASP A 156 -2.93 -21.76 6.47
N TYR A 157 -2.90 -21.51 7.77
CA TYR A 157 -3.14 -20.20 8.36
C TYR A 157 -1.85 -19.68 8.99
N LEU A 158 -1.56 -18.39 8.79
CA LEU A 158 -0.52 -17.70 9.58
C LEU A 158 -1.18 -16.56 10.33
N THR A 159 -1.06 -16.58 11.65
CA THR A 159 -1.64 -15.56 12.53
C THR A 159 -0.57 -14.89 13.37
N HIS A 160 -0.59 -13.56 13.39
CA HIS A 160 0.27 -12.73 14.24
C HIS A 160 -0.56 -11.67 14.96
N THR A 161 -0.09 -11.24 16.12
CA THR A 161 -0.74 -10.25 17.02
C THR A 161 0.13 -9.01 17.10
#